data_AF-A0A8C1F110-F1
#
_entry.id   AF-A0A8C1F110-F1
#
_cell.length_a   1.000
_cell.length_b   1.000
_cell.length_c   1.000
_cell.angle_alpha   90.00
_cell.angle_beta   90.00
_cell.angle_gamma   90.00
#
_symmetry.space_group_name_H-M   'P 1'
#
loop_
_entity.id
_entity.type
_entity.pdbx_description
1 polymer ?
#
loop_
_entity_poly.entity_id
_entity_poly.type
_entity_poly.pdbx_seq_one_letter_code
_entity_poly.pdbx_strand_id
1 'polypeptide(L)'
;MPSSLLWAVDVYGRVYSLSTAGQQWEHCPDAHLEFKRVTAIQQCCWSIACDNQIYLYVHASDVPIRYQEETYENQRWNPVDGFSDRLLPSDRWQWSDVTGLEHQPLGDFQLPSENWEWEADWYVDENFGGEPTEKGGWTYAIDFPATYTKDKKWNSCVRRRRWIRYRRYKARDTWVKIPSEQTGSLPDPFNDITCGGWEITEEPRGCLSLWAVSLQGKVWFRCGINHHNPEGSVWEEVPVPAEVVQISCGPGDLVWAVLWEGDLLVREGIGRDCLKGSSWVTVESPNTGVAATHVAVGVNVVWAVTKDHKVWFRRGVNPHNPCGSGWIGMVGEMAMINVGLNDQVWGIGFEDRAVYFRQGVTASELSGKAWKVVSVPRDSERSHSSASASSLQRLVSFIHMMDDMCCTLTQSALLLVVTSESHT
;
A
#
# COMPACT_ATOMS: atom_id res chain seq x y z
N MET A 1 24.38 -3.27 -0.53
CA MET A 1 23.20 -2.42 -0.32
C MET A 1 22.16 -2.86 -1.33
N PRO A 2 20.94 -3.23 -0.92
CA PRO A 2 19.79 -3.19 -1.83
C PRO A 2 19.67 -1.75 -2.36
N SER A 3 19.23 -1.59 -3.60
CA SER A 3 18.90 -0.27 -4.13
C SER A 3 17.41 -0.01 -3.98
N SER A 4 17.05 1.17 -3.50
CA SER A 4 15.66 1.61 -3.48
C SER A 4 15.25 2.23 -4.83
N LEU A 5 13.96 2.37 -5.06
CA LEU A 5 13.40 2.83 -6.33
C LEU A 5 12.68 4.17 -6.19
N LEU A 6 13.08 5.12 -7.03
CA LEU A 6 12.23 6.24 -7.42
C LEU A 6 11.28 5.76 -8.51
N TRP A 7 10.01 6.13 -8.43
CA TRP A 7 9.02 5.86 -9.48
C TRP A 7 8.55 7.18 -10.10
N ALA A 8 8.32 7.16 -11.40
CA ALA A 8 7.75 8.26 -12.15
C ALA A 8 6.76 7.77 -13.21
N VAL A 9 5.72 8.56 -13.44
CA VAL A 9 4.80 8.42 -14.58
C VAL A 9 5.06 9.59 -15.52
N ASP A 10 5.06 9.39 -16.84
CA ASP A 10 5.10 10.49 -17.81
C ASP A 10 3.72 10.90 -18.34
N VAL A 11 3.66 11.97 -19.14
CA VAL A 11 2.39 12.49 -19.70
C VAL A 11 1.69 11.54 -20.67
N TYR A 12 2.34 10.45 -21.08
CA TYR A 12 1.76 9.36 -21.88
C TYR A 12 1.40 8.14 -21.02
N GLY A 13 1.47 8.28 -19.69
CA GLY A 13 1.18 7.23 -18.73
C GLY A 13 2.22 6.11 -18.65
N ARG A 14 3.42 6.29 -19.21
CA ARG A 14 4.49 5.29 -19.10
C ARG A 14 5.14 5.36 -17.72
N VAL A 15 5.34 4.19 -17.11
CA VAL A 15 5.96 4.07 -15.78
C VAL A 15 7.46 3.81 -15.92
N TYR A 16 8.24 4.57 -15.18
CA TYR A 16 9.69 4.43 -15.06
C TYR A 16 10.08 4.23 -13.60
N SER A 17 11.12 3.42 -13.39
CA SER A 17 11.79 3.28 -12.11
C SER A 17 13.25 3.74 -12.23
N LEU A 18 13.78 4.39 -11.20
CA LEU A 18 15.19 4.77 -11.10
C LEU A 18 15.74 4.26 -9.77
N SER A 19 16.63 3.27 -9.87
CA SER A 19 17.40 2.77 -8.74
C SER A 19 18.28 3.86 -8.14
N THR A 20 18.33 3.96 -6.80
CA THR A 20 19.24 4.87 -6.09
C THR A 20 20.72 4.47 -6.19
N ALA A 21 21.01 3.26 -6.66
CA ALA A 21 22.35 2.84 -7.10
C ALA A 21 22.53 2.97 -8.63
N GLY A 22 21.44 3.11 -9.37
CA GLY A 22 21.40 3.30 -10.82
C GLY A 22 21.77 4.72 -11.24
N GLN A 23 21.97 4.89 -12.55
CA GLN A 23 22.26 6.19 -13.18
C GLN A 23 21.28 6.52 -14.31
N GLN A 24 20.24 5.71 -14.52
CA GLN A 24 19.32 5.81 -15.65
C GLN A 24 17.90 5.41 -15.20
N TRP A 25 16.90 6.03 -15.80
CA TRP A 25 15.51 5.60 -15.65
C TRP A 25 15.26 4.36 -16.51
N GLU A 26 14.85 3.28 -15.87
CA GLU A 26 14.44 2.05 -16.50
C GLU A 26 12.93 2.12 -16.77
N HIS A 27 12.52 1.87 -18.01
CA HIS A 27 11.11 1.77 -18.37
C HIS A 27 10.58 0.41 -17.86
N CYS A 28 9.52 0.42 -17.06
CA CYS A 28 8.90 -0.81 -16.56
C CYS A 28 8.32 -1.62 -17.74
N PRO A 29 8.75 -2.87 -17.98
CA PRO A 29 8.18 -3.70 -19.05
C PRO A 29 6.67 -3.94 -18.85
N ASP A 30 6.01 -4.42 -19.91
CA ASP A 30 4.58 -4.79 -19.93
C ASP A 30 3.54 -3.67 -19.77
N ALA A 31 3.94 -2.41 -20.01
CA ALA A 31 3.02 -1.27 -20.15
C ALA A 31 2.21 -1.27 -21.47
N HIS A 32 1.32 -2.26 -21.66
CA HIS A 32 0.10 -2.06 -22.48
C HIS A 32 -0.93 -1.18 -21.73
N LEU A 33 -0.68 -0.94 -20.44
CA LEU A 33 -1.43 -0.06 -19.56
C LEU A 33 -0.75 1.30 -19.51
N GLU A 34 -1.53 2.35 -19.79
CA GLU A 34 -1.15 3.74 -19.50
C GLU A 34 -1.61 4.08 -18.08
N PHE A 35 -0.74 4.68 -17.29
CA PHE A 35 -0.99 5.00 -15.89
C PHE A 35 -1.22 6.49 -15.64
N LYS A 36 -2.09 6.83 -14.69
CA LYS A 36 -2.40 8.23 -14.30
C LYS A 36 -1.60 8.67 -13.09
N ARG A 37 -1.48 7.79 -12.09
CA ARG A 37 -0.74 8.02 -10.84
C ARG A 37 -0.18 6.71 -10.32
N VAL A 38 1.00 6.77 -9.73
CA VAL A 38 1.62 5.68 -8.95
C VAL A 38 1.78 6.12 -7.50
N THR A 39 1.80 5.15 -6.59
CA THR A 39 2.22 5.31 -5.19
C THR A 39 2.96 4.03 -4.81
N ALA A 40 4.07 4.12 -4.07
CA ALA A 40 5.03 3.02 -3.98
C ALA A 40 5.66 2.93 -2.60
N ILE A 41 5.87 1.69 -2.17
CA ILE A 41 6.71 1.30 -1.04
C ILE A 41 7.78 0.31 -1.52
N GLN A 42 8.67 -0.09 -0.62
CA GLN A 42 9.77 -0.99 -0.96
C GLN A 42 9.31 -2.34 -1.55
N GLN A 43 8.17 -2.88 -1.10
CA GLN A 43 7.70 -4.22 -1.47
C GLN A 43 6.77 -4.23 -2.69
N CYS A 44 6.11 -3.11 -3.00
CA CYS A 44 5.15 -3.02 -4.09
C CYS A 44 4.86 -1.58 -4.53
N CYS A 45 4.42 -1.43 -5.78
CA CYS A 45 3.83 -0.21 -6.31
C CYS A 45 2.34 -0.41 -6.62
N TRP A 46 1.52 0.57 -6.23
CA TRP A 46 0.11 0.68 -6.54
C TRP A 46 -0.10 1.80 -7.56
N SER A 47 -1.09 1.64 -8.44
CA SER A 47 -1.36 2.64 -9.48
C SER A 47 -2.84 2.76 -9.82
N ILE A 48 -3.26 3.94 -10.25
CA ILE A 48 -4.49 4.13 -11.04
C ILE A 48 -4.12 4.19 -12.51
N ALA A 49 -4.72 3.35 -13.34
CA ALA A 49 -4.52 3.37 -14.79
C ALA A 49 -5.51 4.29 -15.52
N CYS A 50 -5.31 4.49 -16.83
CA CYS A 50 -6.17 5.34 -17.66
C CYS A 50 -7.64 4.86 -17.70
N ASP A 51 -7.89 3.57 -17.49
CA ASP A 51 -9.22 2.97 -17.30
C ASP A 51 -9.89 3.31 -15.93
N ASN A 52 -9.22 4.11 -15.09
CA ASN A 52 -9.60 4.48 -13.72
C ASN A 52 -9.67 3.29 -12.74
N GLN A 53 -9.01 2.17 -13.04
CA GLN A 53 -8.93 0.99 -12.19
C GLN A 53 -7.62 0.98 -11.42
N ILE A 54 -7.60 0.27 -10.29
CA ILE A 54 -6.41 0.13 -9.44
C ILE A 54 -5.63 -1.13 -9.85
N TYR A 55 -4.32 -0.94 -10.01
CA TYR A 55 -3.37 -2.00 -10.32
C TYR A 55 -2.29 -2.08 -9.23
N LEU A 56 -1.75 -3.29 -9.06
CA LEU A 56 -0.68 -3.61 -8.14
C LEU A 56 0.49 -4.24 -8.91
N TYR A 57 1.71 -3.85 -8.56
CA TYR A 57 2.96 -4.47 -8.95
C TYR A 57 3.69 -4.91 -7.67
N VAL A 58 3.82 -6.23 -7.45
CA VAL A 58 4.58 -6.78 -6.32
C VAL A 58 5.98 -7.14 -6.80
N HIS A 59 7.01 -6.60 -6.15
CA HIS A 59 8.40 -6.92 -6.47
C HIS A 59 8.72 -8.39 -6.24
N ALA A 60 9.49 -9.02 -7.12
CA ALA A 60 10.02 -10.34 -6.85
C ALA A 60 10.94 -10.33 -5.61
N SER A 61 10.90 -11.44 -4.88
CA SER A 61 11.80 -11.74 -3.77
C SER A 61 11.98 -13.25 -3.68
N ASP A 62 13.11 -13.69 -3.10
CA ASP A 62 13.44 -15.11 -2.94
C ASP A 62 12.44 -15.86 -2.04
N VAL A 63 11.69 -15.13 -1.21
CA VAL A 63 10.70 -15.71 -0.29
C VAL A 63 9.34 -15.80 -0.99
N PRO A 64 8.72 -16.98 -1.08
CA PRO A 64 7.39 -17.09 -1.64
C PRO A 64 6.33 -16.53 -0.69
N ILE A 65 5.56 -15.55 -1.15
CA ILE A 65 4.30 -15.13 -0.53
C ILE A 65 3.33 -16.33 -0.58
N ARG A 66 3.00 -16.84 0.61
CA ARG A 66 2.09 -17.97 0.85
C ARG A 66 1.05 -17.56 1.88
N TYR A 67 -0.15 -18.11 1.76
CA TYR A 67 -1.19 -18.02 2.79
C TYR A 67 -1.65 -19.44 3.16
N GLN A 68 -1.87 -19.67 4.44
CA GLN A 68 -2.34 -20.97 4.96
C GLN A 68 -3.85 -20.93 5.15
N GLU A 69 -4.57 -21.79 4.43
CA GLU A 69 -5.94 -22.14 4.76
C GLU A 69 -5.97 -23.28 5.77
N GLU A 70 -6.98 -23.27 6.64
CA GLU A 70 -7.27 -24.40 7.50
C GLU A 70 -8.78 -24.64 7.67
N THR A 71 -9.15 -25.89 7.89
CA THR A 71 -10.49 -26.29 8.35
C THR A 71 -10.36 -27.52 9.25
N TYR A 72 -11.38 -27.79 10.05
CA TYR A 72 -11.43 -28.89 11.01
C TYR A 72 -12.52 -29.87 10.63
N GLU A 73 -12.14 -31.13 10.45
CA GLU A 73 -13.09 -32.23 10.35
C GLU A 73 -13.44 -32.72 11.75
N ASN A 74 -14.71 -32.64 12.13
CA ASN A 74 -15.24 -32.99 13.43
C ASN A 74 -16.05 -34.29 13.35
N GLN A 75 -15.89 -35.17 14.35
CA GLN A 75 -16.58 -36.45 14.44
C GLN A 75 -17.00 -36.76 15.87
N ARG A 76 -18.18 -37.38 16.05
CA ARG A 76 -18.71 -37.83 17.35
C ARG A 76 -18.64 -39.36 17.46
N TRP A 77 -18.31 -39.84 18.65
CA TRP A 77 -18.33 -41.25 19.00
C TRP A 77 -19.76 -41.73 19.27
N ASN A 78 -20.13 -42.83 18.64
CA ASN A 78 -21.40 -43.53 18.82
C ASN A 78 -21.12 -45.03 19.14
N PRO A 79 -21.95 -45.71 19.96
CA PRO A 79 -21.70 -47.10 20.35
C PRO A 79 -21.66 -48.14 19.21
N VAL A 80 -22.26 -47.81 18.06
CA VAL A 80 -22.38 -48.72 16.91
C VAL A 80 -21.19 -48.59 15.97
N ASP A 81 -20.90 -47.37 15.50
CA ASP A 81 -19.92 -47.11 14.43
C ASP A 81 -18.57 -46.58 14.95
N GLY A 82 -18.46 -46.30 16.26
CA GLY A 82 -17.32 -45.56 16.82
C GLY A 82 -17.39 -44.08 16.44
N PHE A 83 -16.25 -43.47 16.12
CA PHE A 83 -16.22 -42.07 15.67
C PHE A 83 -16.73 -41.95 14.23
N SER A 84 -17.73 -41.09 14.03
CA SER A 84 -18.45 -40.91 12.78
C SER A 84 -18.83 -39.43 12.53
N ASP A 85 -19.23 -39.14 11.31
CA ASP A 85 -19.81 -37.87 10.86
C ASP A 85 -21.26 -37.62 11.34
N ARG A 86 -21.88 -38.60 12.01
CA ARG A 86 -23.20 -38.48 12.63
C ARG A 86 -23.13 -37.64 13.90
N LEU A 87 -23.21 -36.33 13.71
CA LEU A 87 -23.24 -35.33 14.77
C LEU A 87 -24.67 -35.10 15.30
N LEU A 88 -24.78 -34.56 16.51
CA LEU A 88 -26.05 -34.16 17.12
C LEU A 88 -26.50 -32.79 16.57
N PRO A 89 -27.82 -32.45 16.61
CA PRO A 89 -28.30 -31.14 16.15
C PRO A 89 -27.74 -29.92 16.91
N SER A 90 -27.16 -30.15 18.10
CA SER A 90 -26.50 -29.13 18.93
C SER A 90 -24.98 -29.08 18.73
N ASP A 91 -24.42 -29.93 17.88
CA ASP A 91 -22.99 -29.97 17.63
C ASP A 91 -22.55 -28.86 16.67
N ARG A 92 -21.24 -28.61 16.66
CA ARG A 92 -20.56 -27.93 15.55
C ARG A 92 -20.75 -28.68 14.24
N TRP A 93 -20.49 -28.00 13.13
CA TRP A 93 -20.48 -28.62 11.80
C TRP A 93 -19.46 -29.75 11.64
N GLN A 94 -19.72 -30.69 10.73
CA GLN A 94 -18.76 -31.74 10.34
C GLN A 94 -17.45 -31.12 9.82
N TRP A 95 -17.56 -30.04 9.03
CA TRP A 95 -16.43 -29.25 8.55
C TRP A 95 -16.57 -27.84 9.10
N SER A 96 -15.61 -27.39 9.89
CA SER A 96 -15.72 -26.10 10.57
C SER A 96 -14.42 -25.31 10.64
N ASP A 97 -14.57 -24.03 10.93
CA ASP A 97 -13.49 -23.22 11.46
C ASP A 97 -12.98 -23.74 12.84
N VAL A 98 -11.94 -23.11 13.39
CA VAL A 98 -11.37 -23.51 14.68
C VAL A 98 -12.36 -23.39 15.85
N THR A 99 -13.27 -22.42 15.82
CA THR A 99 -14.30 -22.21 16.85
C THR A 99 -15.38 -23.29 16.78
N GLY A 100 -15.76 -23.72 15.57
CA GLY A 100 -16.85 -24.67 15.31
C GLY A 100 -18.18 -24.03 14.96
N LEU A 101 -18.21 -22.72 14.73
CA LEU A 101 -19.43 -21.94 14.49
C LEU A 101 -19.72 -21.78 12.99
N GLU A 102 -18.67 -21.68 12.17
CA GLU A 102 -18.81 -21.58 10.72
C GLU A 102 -18.68 -22.93 10.04
N HIS A 103 -19.45 -23.15 8.97
CA HIS A 103 -19.36 -24.32 8.12
C HIS A 103 -18.29 -24.08 7.05
N GLN A 104 -17.22 -24.89 7.03
CA GLN A 104 -16.08 -24.70 6.11
C GLN A 104 -15.65 -26.02 5.43
N PRO A 105 -16.46 -26.61 4.54
CA PRO A 105 -16.06 -27.77 3.72
C PRO A 105 -14.81 -27.51 2.88
N LEU A 106 -13.98 -28.54 2.70
CA LEU A 106 -12.74 -28.48 1.88
C LEU A 106 -12.95 -27.96 0.45
N GLY A 107 -14.13 -28.16 -0.12
CA GLY A 107 -14.49 -27.75 -1.48
C GLY A 107 -14.96 -26.30 -1.62
N ASP A 108 -15.31 -25.65 -0.51
CA ASP A 108 -15.91 -24.29 -0.52
C ASP A 108 -14.82 -23.19 -0.55
N PHE A 109 -13.58 -23.54 -0.20
CA PHE A 109 -12.43 -22.63 -0.24
C PHE A 109 -12.07 -22.22 -1.67
N GLN A 110 -12.24 -20.93 -1.97
CA GLN A 110 -11.86 -20.32 -3.24
C GLN A 110 -10.58 -19.48 -3.09
N LEU A 111 -9.86 -19.30 -4.20
CA LEU A 111 -8.73 -18.37 -4.27
C LEU A 111 -9.27 -16.92 -4.30
N PRO A 112 -8.61 -15.93 -3.66
CA PRO A 112 -9.11 -14.54 -3.62
C PRO A 112 -9.21 -13.86 -4.98
N SER A 113 -8.34 -14.24 -5.90
CA SER A 113 -8.23 -13.69 -7.26
C SER A 113 -7.46 -14.68 -8.15
N GLU A 114 -7.47 -14.41 -9.46
CA GLU A 114 -6.69 -15.18 -10.45
C GLU A 114 -5.17 -15.08 -10.24
N ASN A 115 -4.70 -14.14 -9.40
CA ASN A 115 -3.30 -13.88 -9.08
C ASN A 115 -2.72 -14.84 -8.02
N TRP A 116 -3.56 -15.74 -7.51
CA TRP A 116 -3.20 -16.84 -6.63
C TRP A 116 -3.26 -18.20 -7.35
N GLU A 117 -2.70 -19.21 -6.71
CA GLU A 117 -2.83 -20.62 -7.09
C GLU A 117 -2.71 -21.50 -5.85
N TRP A 118 -3.29 -22.71 -5.89
CA TRP A 118 -3.05 -23.72 -4.87
C TRP A 118 -1.69 -24.36 -5.07
N GLU A 119 -0.85 -24.37 -4.03
CA GLU A 119 0.49 -24.97 -4.09
C GLU A 119 0.44 -26.50 -3.99
N ALA A 120 -0.55 -27.03 -3.26
CA ALA A 120 -0.83 -28.45 -3.11
C ALA A 120 -2.34 -28.67 -2.90
N ASP A 121 -2.75 -29.94 -2.86
CA ASP A 121 -4.05 -30.31 -2.34
C ASP A 121 -4.07 -30.30 -0.80
N TRP A 122 -5.25 -30.44 -0.20
CA TRP A 122 -5.43 -30.53 1.25
C TRP A 122 -4.66 -31.70 1.85
N TYR A 123 -3.96 -31.46 2.96
CA TYR A 123 -3.32 -32.51 3.76
C TYR A 123 -3.69 -32.37 5.24
N VAL A 124 -3.53 -33.46 5.99
CA VAL A 124 -3.85 -33.49 7.43
C VAL A 124 -2.66 -32.99 8.23
N ASP A 125 -2.89 -32.09 9.18
CA ASP A 125 -1.90 -31.68 10.16
C ASP A 125 -1.71 -32.78 11.21
N GLU A 126 -0.60 -33.52 11.13
CA GLU A 126 -0.22 -34.54 12.12
C GLU A 126 0.54 -33.93 13.32
N ASN A 127 0.34 -32.64 13.62
CA ASN A 127 0.94 -31.91 14.74
C ASN A 127 -0.14 -31.30 15.67
N PHE A 128 0.08 -31.35 16.98
CA PHE A 128 -0.72 -30.66 17.98
C PHE A 128 0.20 -29.99 19.01
N GLY A 129 0.30 -28.66 18.96
CA GLY A 129 1.08 -27.87 19.92
C GLY A 129 2.59 -28.09 19.87
N GLY A 130 3.13 -28.61 18.76
CA GLY A 130 4.54 -29.00 18.61
C GLY A 130 4.78 -30.51 18.78
N GLU A 131 3.78 -31.27 19.25
CA GLU A 131 3.89 -32.73 19.37
C GLU A 131 3.25 -33.46 18.17
N PRO A 132 3.89 -34.53 17.64
CA PRO A 132 3.26 -35.40 16.66
C PRO A 132 2.00 -36.08 17.23
N THR A 133 0.91 -36.09 16.48
CA THR A 133 -0.34 -36.78 16.84
C THR A 133 -0.32 -38.26 16.42
N GLU A 134 -1.37 -39.01 16.76
CA GLU A 134 -1.60 -40.33 16.17
C GLU A 134 -1.87 -40.20 14.65
N LYS A 135 -1.57 -41.27 13.90
CA LYS A 135 -1.75 -41.34 12.45
C LYS A 135 -3.13 -40.84 12.01
N GLY A 136 -3.15 -39.84 11.12
CA GLY A 136 -4.35 -39.20 10.61
C GLY A 136 -4.80 -37.96 11.39
N GLY A 137 -3.94 -37.36 12.23
CA GLY A 137 -4.12 -36.00 12.75
C GLY A 137 -5.18 -35.81 13.83
N TRP A 138 -5.68 -36.89 14.42
CA TRP A 138 -6.82 -36.82 15.34
C TRP A 138 -6.42 -36.26 16.70
N THR A 139 -7.27 -35.36 17.19
CA THR A 139 -7.25 -34.80 18.54
C THR A 139 -8.61 -35.02 19.18
N TYR A 140 -8.68 -35.21 20.50
CA TYR A 140 -9.84 -35.75 21.20
C TYR A 140 -10.31 -34.84 22.32
N ALA A 141 -11.61 -34.75 22.54
CA ALA A 141 -12.19 -34.04 23.69
C ALA A 141 -13.36 -34.82 24.29
N ILE A 142 -13.81 -34.40 25.48
CA ILE A 142 -14.95 -35.01 26.16
C ILE A 142 -16.29 -34.67 25.48
N ASP A 143 -16.43 -33.46 24.95
CA ASP A 143 -17.60 -33.01 24.18
C ASP A 143 -17.27 -31.77 23.33
N PHE A 144 -18.24 -31.27 22.54
CA PHE A 144 -18.14 -29.96 21.88
C PHE A 144 -18.87 -28.88 22.70
N PRO A 145 -18.32 -27.65 22.83
CA PRO A 145 -16.92 -27.26 22.70
C PRO A 145 -16.13 -27.60 23.99
N ALA A 146 -14.92 -28.15 23.86
CA ALA A 146 -14.03 -28.40 24.99
C ALA A 146 -12.55 -28.35 24.56
N THR A 147 -11.65 -28.35 25.54
CA THR A 147 -10.19 -28.45 25.29
C THR A 147 -9.85 -29.82 24.71
N TYR A 148 -9.17 -29.82 23.57
CA TYR A 148 -8.70 -31.05 22.92
C TYR A 148 -7.36 -31.51 23.49
N THR A 149 -7.14 -32.81 23.50
CA THR A 149 -5.84 -33.44 23.75
C THR A 149 -5.43 -34.31 22.58
N LYS A 150 -4.12 -34.43 22.37
CA LYS A 150 -3.53 -35.30 21.36
C LYS A 150 -3.97 -36.76 21.51
N ASP A 151 -3.81 -37.34 22.70
CA ASP A 151 -4.11 -38.75 22.93
C ASP A 151 -5.59 -38.99 23.23
N LYS A 152 -6.12 -40.11 22.76
CA LYS A 152 -7.49 -40.55 23.06
C LYS A 152 -7.61 -40.99 24.52
N LYS A 153 -8.61 -40.46 25.23
CA LYS A 153 -8.96 -40.86 26.61
C LYS A 153 -10.18 -41.75 26.61
N TRP A 154 -10.40 -42.46 27.73
CA TRP A 154 -11.54 -43.38 27.89
C TRP A 154 -12.91 -42.66 27.79
N ASN A 155 -12.94 -41.37 28.12
CA ASN A 155 -14.10 -40.48 28.06
C ASN A 155 -14.09 -39.53 26.84
N SER A 156 -13.28 -39.80 25.81
CA SER A 156 -13.27 -39.00 24.59
C SER A 156 -14.48 -39.31 23.70
N CYS A 157 -15.55 -38.53 23.82
CA CYS A 157 -16.77 -38.69 23.02
C CYS A 157 -16.73 -37.94 21.68
N VAL A 158 -15.78 -37.01 21.49
CA VAL A 158 -15.59 -36.29 20.23
C VAL A 158 -14.13 -36.26 19.80
N ARG A 159 -13.91 -36.12 18.49
CA ARG A 159 -12.59 -35.88 17.91
C ARG A 159 -12.65 -34.87 16.78
N ARG A 160 -11.52 -34.19 16.53
CA ARG A 160 -11.31 -33.40 15.32
C ARG A 160 -9.90 -33.57 14.76
N ARG A 161 -9.72 -33.35 13.47
CA ARG A 161 -8.41 -33.19 12.83
C ARG A 161 -8.37 -31.92 12.01
N ARG A 162 -7.23 -31.24 12.01
CA ARG A 162 -6.99 -30.03 11.22
C ARG A 162 -6.51 -30.44 9.84
N TRP A 163 -7.12 -29.87 8.82
CA TRP A 163 -6.69 -29.96 7.43
C TRP A 163 -6.07 -28.61 7.05
N ILE A 164 -4.96 -28.66 6.32
CA ILE A 164 -4.20 -27.49 5.89
C ILE A 164 -4.04 -27.52 4.37
N ARG A 165 -4.08 -26.34 3.75
CA ARG A 165 -3.72 -26.14 2.35
C ARG A 165 -3.03 -24.79 2.19
N TYR A 166 -2.02 -24.71 1.32
CA TYR A 166 -1.36 -23.45 1.00
C TYR A 166 -1.79 -22.92 -0.35
N ARG A 167 -2.11 -21.62 -0.40
CA ARG A 167 -2.17 -20.85 -1.65
C ARG A 167 -0.94 -19.96 -1.78
N ARG A 168 -0.42 -19.83 -2.99
CA ARG A 168 0.79 -19.07 -3.34
C ARG A 168 0.44 -17.88 -4.21
N TYR A 169 1.05 -16.74 -3.95
CA TYR A 169 0.93 -15.56 -4.82
C TYR A 169 1.92 -15.65 -5.97
N LYS A 170 1.40 -15.66 -7.21
CA LYS A 170 2.18 -15.88 -8.44
C LYS A 170 2.41 -14.61 -9.28
N ALA A 171 1.59 -13.57 -9.10
CA ALA A 171 1.73 -12.31 -9.84
C ALA A 171 2.83 -11.41 -9.26
N ARG A 172 4.09 -11.65 -9.66
CA ARG A 172 5.24 -10.82 -9.25
C ARG A 172 5.97 -10.30 -10.47
N ASP A 173 6.57 -9.13 -10.32
CA ASP A 173 7.17 -8.34 -11.41
C ASP A 173 6.25 -8.16 -12.62
N THR A 174 4.95 -8.06 -12.37
CA THR A 174 3.91 -7.76 -13.37
C THR A 174 2.84 -6.89 -12.73
N TRP A 175 2.23 -6.02 -13.53
CA TRP A 175 1.03 -5.28 -13.13
C TRP A 175 -0.19 -6.20 -13.17
N VAL A 176 -0.98 -6.22 -12.09
CA VAL A 176 -2.26 -6.92 -12.03
C VAL A 176 -3.38 -6.00 -11.58
N LYS A 177 -4.54 -6.14 -12.22
CA LYS A 177 -5.75 -5.40 -11.87
C LYS A 177 -6.31 -5.93 -10.55
N ILE A 178 -6.63 -5.03 -9.63
CA ILE A 178 -7.21 -5.38 -8.33
C ILE A 178 -8.74 -5.41 -8.45
N PRO A 179 -9.41 -6.52 -8.10
CA PRO A 179 -10.87 -6.62 -8.22
C PRO A 179 -11.63 -5.58 -7.41
N SER A 180 -12.66 -5.02 -8.04
CA SER A 180 -13.51 -3.95 -7.48
C SER A 180 -14.85 -4.45 -6.91
N GLU A 181 -15.16 -5.74 -7.10
CA GLU A 181 -16.54 -6.27 -7.14
C GLU A 181 -17.12 -6.78 -5.81
N GLN A 182 -16.43 -6.58 -4.68
CA GLN A 182 -16.86 -7.17 -3.39
C GLN A 182 -17.95 -6.38 -2.64
N THR A 183 -18.24 -5.15 -3.04
CA THR A 183 -19.37 -4.35 -2.53
C THR A 183 -20.46 -4.25 -3.60
N GLY A 184 -21.73 -4.46 -3.22
CA GLY A 184 -22.86 -4.59 -4.15
C GLY A 184 -23.16 -3.38 -5.06
N SER A 185 -22.51 -2.24 -4.80
CA SER A 185 -22.24 -1.20 -5.78
C SER A 185 -20.74 -1.12 -6.01
N LEU A 186 -20.31 -1.20 -7.27
CA LEU A 186 -18.94 -0.88 -7.66
C LEU A 186 -18.57 0.52 -7.14
N PRO A 187 -17.40 0.72 -6.50
CA PRO A 187 -16.92 2.05 -6.18
C PRO A 187 -16.80 2.88 -7.46
N ASP A 188 -17.13 4.17 -7.34
CA ASP A 188 -16.92 5.14 -8.41
C ASP A 188 -15.47 5.14 -8.90
N PRO A 189 -15.19 5.36 -10.21
CA PRO A 189 -13.86 5.20 -10.74
C PRO A 189 -12.84 6.11 -10.03
N PHE A 190 -11.62 5.63 -9.82
CA PHE A 190 -10.64 6.32 -8.97
C PHE A 190 -9.87 7.41 -9.72
N ASN A 191 -9.51 8.48 -9.00
CA ASN A 191 -8.76 9.63 -9.52
C ASN A 191 -7.44 9.89 -8.76
N ASP A 192 -7.38 9.55 -7.46
CA ASP A 192 -6.14 9.67 -6.67
C ASP A 192 -5.93 8.47 -5.73
N ILE A 193 -4.66 8.17 -5.41
CA ILE A 193 -4.25 6.99 -4.63
C ILE A 193 -2.97 7.27 -3.85
N THR A 194 -2.88 6.78 -2.62
CA THR A 194 -1.71 6.92 -1.75
C THR A 194 -1.53 5.68 -0.86
N CYS A 195 -0.31 5.17 -0.74
CA CYS A 195 0.06 4.09 0.18
C CYS A 195 1.03 4.59 1.26
N GLY A 196 0.84 4.13 2.49
CA GLY A 196 1.50 4.61 3.70
C GLY A 196 1.37 3.62 4.85
N GLY A 197 1.54 4.10 6.08
CA GLY A 197 1.21 3.36 7.31
C GLY A 197 2.09 2.15 7.67
N TRP A 198 3.20 1.91 6.95
CA TRP A 198 4.10 0.78 7.20
C TRP A 198 4.92 0.90 8.50
N GLU A 199 4.93 2.07 9.15
CA GLU A 199 5.53 2.29 10.48
C GLU A 199 4.50 2.22 11.63
N ILE A 200 3.19 2.15 11.33
CA ILE A 200 2.14 2.10 12.37
C ILE A 200 2.24 0.80 13.18
N THR A 201 2.31 -0.34 12.49
CA THR A 201 2.35 -1.67 13.12
C THR A 201 3.34 -2.61 12.42
N GLU A 202 4.05 -3.40 13.21
CA GLU A 202 4.92 -4.47 12.72
C GLU A 202 4.14 -5.78 12.48
N GLU A 203 2.96 -5.92 13.09
CA GLU A 203 2.11 -7.11 13.00
C GLU A 203 0.68 -6.76 12.53
N PRO A 204 0.11 -7.49 11.54
CA PRO A 204 0.77 -8.53 10.74
C PRO A 204 1.92 -7.96 9.89
N ARG A 205 3.02 -8.72 9.76
CA ARG A 205 4.18 -8.28 8.96
C ARG A 205 3.77 -7.77 7.57
N GLY A 206 4.36 -6.64 7.15
CA GLY A 206 4.11 -6.03 5.85
C GLY A 206 2.72 -5.38 5.71
N CYS A 207 2.06 -5.07 6.82
CA CYS A 207 0.86 -4.24 6.84
C CYS A 207 1.13 -2.86 6.21
N LEU A 208 0.20 -2.36 5.41
CA LEU A 208 0.23 -1.02 4.84
C LEU A 208 -1.18 -0.44 4.74
N SER A 209 -1.27 0.88 4.79
CA SER A 209 -2.51 1.64 4.61
C SER A 209 -2.58 2.16 3.17
N LEU A 210 -3.56 1.68 2.40
CA LEU A 210 -3.83 2.17 1.05
C LEU A 210 -5.16 2.93 1.03
N TRP A 211 -5.09 4.18 0.59
CA TRP A 211 -6.22 5.08 0.46
C TRP A 211 -6.41 5.46 -1.00
N ALA A 212 -7.67 5.59 -1.43
CA ALA A 212 -8.03 6.04 -2.77
C ALA A 212 -9.19 7.03 -2.73
N VAL A 213 -9.24 7.94 -3.71
CA VAL A 213 -10.29 8.94 -3.90
C VAL A 213 -10.99 8.68 -5.23
N SER A 214 -12.31 8.60 -5.21
CA SER A 214 -13.12 8.42 -6.42
C SER A 214 -13.35 9.74 -7.17
N LEU A 215 -13.82 9.67 -8.41
CA LEU A 215 -14.22 10.83 -9.21
C LEU A 215 -15.39 11.63 -8.58
N GLN A 216 -16.15 11.04 -7.64
CA GLN A 216 -17.18 11.72 -6.84
C GLN A 216 -16.63 12.30 -5.52
N GLY A 217 -15.31 12.29 -5.32
CA GLY A 217 -14.66 12.79 -4.10
C GLY A 217 -14.88 11.97 -2.84
N LYS A 218 -15.40 10.73 -2.95
CA LYS A 218 -15.49 9.79 -1.82
C LYS A 218 -14.13 9.17 -1.54
N VAL A 219 -13.80 8.99 -0.26
CA VAL A 219 -12.56 8.35 0.19
C VAL A 219 -12.82 6.88 0.50
N TRP A 220 -11.90 6.03 0.06
CA TRP A 220 -11.93 4.58 0.24
C TRP A 220 -10.63 4.08 0.87
N PHE A 221 -10.74 3.08 1.73
CA PHE A 221 -9.62 2.39 2.39
C PHE A 221 -9.60 0.91 2.00
N ARG A 222 -8.44 0.37 1.64
CA ARG A 222 -8.28 -1.06 1.30
C ARG A 222 -7.87 -1.85 2.55
N CYS A 223 -8.79 -2.63 3.08
CA CYS A 223 -8.57 -3.46 4.25
C CYS A 223 -7.74 -4.71 3.94
N GLY A 224 -7.00 -5.21 4.94
CA GLY A 224 -6.41 -6.54 4.93
C GLY A 224 -5.12 -6.72 4.13
N ILE A 225 -4.46 -5.64 3.68
CA ILE A 225 -3.16 -5.73 3.01
C ILE A 225 -2.08 -6.10 4.02
N ASN A 226 -1.32 -7.16 3.75
CA ASN A 226 -0.16 -7.58 4.54
C ASN A 226 0.77 -8.49 3.72
N HIS A 227 1.90 -8.95 4.28
CA HIS A 227 2.85 -9.85 3.62
C HIS A 227 2.23 -11.14 3.05
N HIS A 228 1.22 -11.70 3.72
CA HIS A 228 0.52 -12.91 3.27
C HIS A 228 -0.74 -12.61 2.43
N ASN A 229 -1.04 -11.33 2.18
CA ASN A 229 -2.13 -10.87 1.32
C ASN A 229 -1.81 -9.50 0.70
N PRO A 230 -0.91 -9.44 -0.31
CA PRO A 230 -0.44 -8.17 -0.87
C PRO A 230 -1.54 -7.38 -1.59
N GLU A 231 -2.64 -8.03 -2.02
CA GLU A 231 -3.76 -7.40 -2.72
C GLU A 231 -4.77 -6.73 -1.78
N GLY A 232 -4.67 -7.00 -0.48
CA GLY A 232 -5.76 -6.73 0.47
C GLY A 232 -7.02 -7.53 0.15
N SER A 233 -8.07 -7.31 0.94
CA SER A 233 -9.33 -8.06 0.83
C SER A 233 -10.42 -7.20 0.20
N VAL A 234 -10.84 -6.14 0.91
CA VAL A 234 -12.09 -5.40 0.64
C VAL A 234 -11.84 -3.88 0.65
N TRP A 235 -12.65 -3.14 -0.09
CA TRP A 235 -12.71 -1.68 -0.03
C TRP A 235 -13.82 -1.23 0.92
N GLU A 236 -13.48 -0.36 1.86
CA GLU A 236 -14.44 0.29 2.76
C GLU A 236 -14.49 1.80 2.46
N GLU A 237 -15.70 2.35 2.31
CA GLU A 237 -15.90 3.80 2.22
C GLU A 237 -15.62 4.44 3.60
N VAL A 238 -14.83 5.52 3.61
CA VAL A 238 -14.55 6.31 4.80
C VAL A 238 -15.26 7.66 4.64
N PRO A 239 -16.38 7.90 5.35
CA PRO A 239 -17.17 9.12 5.18
C PRO A 239 -16.34 10.39 5.36
N VAL A 240 -16.54 11.35 4.46
CA VAL A 240 -15.89 12.67 4.44
C VAL A 240 -16.95 13.78 4.54
N PRO A 241 -16.60 14.96 5.09
CA PRO A 241 -17.55 16.07 5.25
C PRO A 241 -17.89 16.79 3.93
N ALA A 242 -17.04 16.66 2.91
CA ALA A 242 -17.20 17.25 1.58
C ALA A 242 -16.35 16.47 0.55
N GLU A 243 -16.45 16.82 -0.73
CA GLU A 243 -15.77 16.13 -1.84
C GLU A 243 -14.25 16.31 -1.78
N VAL A 244 -13.50 15.20 -1.70
CA VAL A 244 -12.02 15.20 -1.72
C VAL A 244 -11.49 15.17 -3.16
N VAL A 245 -10.44 15.94 -3.45
CA VAL A 245 -9.75 15.93 -4.78
C VAL A 245 -8.39 15.27 -4.77
N GLN A 246 -7.74 15.20 -3.61
CA GLN A 246 -6.40 14.64 -3.46
C GLN A 246 -6.18 14.18 -2.02
N ILE A 247 -5.46 13.08 -1.83
CA ILE A 247 -5.15 12.46 -0.54
C ILE A 247 -3.67 12.09 -0.48
N SER A 248 -3.05 12.23 0.68
CA SER A 248 -1.67 11.80 0.93
C SER A 248 -1.57 11.21 2.32
N CYS A 249 -0.88 10.09 2.44
CA CYS A 249 -0.55 9.45 3.70
C CYS A 249 0.97 9.29 3.83
N GLY A 250 1.45 9.41 5.07
CA GLY A 250 2.85 9.19 5.40
C GLY A 250 3.16 7.73 5.74
N PRO A 251 4.44 7.41 6.02
CA PRO A 251 4.87 6.16 6.64
C PRO A 251 4.13 5.81 7.94
N GLY A 252 3.84 6.82 8.76
CA GLY A 252 3.21 6.70 10.08
C GLY A 252 1.69 6.85 10.05
N ASP A 253 1.16 7.49 11.08
CA ASP A 253 -0.27 7.69 11.35
C ASP A 253 -0.89 8.94 10.70
N LEU A 254 -0.10 9.72 9.94
CA LEU A 254 -0.56 10.94 9.29
C LEU A 254 -1.24 10.66 7.94
N VAL A 255 -2.48 11.12 7.80
CA VAL A 255 -3.22 11.18 6.53
C VAL A 255 -3.87 12.54 6.39
N TRP A 256 -3.61 13.21 5.27
CA TRP A 256 -4.19 14.51 4.92
C TRP A 256 -4.91 14.42 3.58
N ALA A 257 -5.95 15.23 3.42
CA ALA A 257 -6.70 15.35 2.17
C ALA A 257 -6.99 16.82 1.83
N VAL A 258 -7.14 17.09 0.54
CA VAL A 258 -7.56 18.38 -0.03
C VAL A 258 -9.01 18.24 -0.48
N LEU A 259 -9.88 19.15 -0.05
CA LEU A 259 -11.26 19.26 -0.52
C LEU A 259 -11.34 20.00 -1.86
N TRP A 260 -12.44 19.83 -2.59
CA TRP A 260 -12.71 20.53 -3.86
C TRP A 260 -12.64 22.06 -3.73
N GLU A 261 -13.10 22.60 -2.60
CA GLU A 261 -13.03 24.02 -2.24
C GLU A 261 -11.60 24.49 -1.93
N GLY A 262 -10.68 23.56 -1.70
CA GLY A 262 -9.28 23.80 -1.34
C GLY A 262 -8.99 23.87 0.15
N ASP A 263 -9.97 23.59 1.02
CA ASP A 263 -9.73 23.38 2.44
C ASP A 263 -9.04 22.04 2.70
N LEU A 264 -8.36 21.93 3.83
CA LEU A 264 -7.56 20.76 4.19
C LEU A 264 -8.22 19.96 5.30
N LEU A 265 -8.18 18.64 5.16
CA LEU A 265 -8.63 17.68 6.17
C LEU A 265 -7.46 16.86 6.70
N VAL A 266 -7.54 16.52 7.99
CA VAL A 266 -6.62 15.61 8.68
C VAL A 266 -7.42 14.45 9.24
N ARG A 267 -6.94 13.21 9.06
CA ARG A 267 -7.52 12.03 9.69
C ARG A 267 -6.94 11.87 11.09
N GLU A 268 -7.80 11.72 12.09
CA GLU A 268 -7.40 11.48 13.47
C GLU A 268 -7.73 10.04 13.91
N GLY A 269 -7.09 9.61 15.01
CA GLY A 269 -7.33 8.31 15.64
C GLY A 269 -6.72 7.11 14.89
N ILE A 270 -5.85 7.35 13.90
CA ILE A 270 -5.08 6.30 13.23
C ILE A 270 -4.09 5.70 14.25
N GLY A 271 -4.02 4.37 14.30
CA GLY A 271 -3.11 3.66 15.19
C GLY A 271 -3.17 2.15 15.00
N ARG A 272 -2.43 1.41 15.82
CA ARG A 272 -2.30 -0.07 15.72
C ARG A 272 -3.64 -0.79 15.77
N ASP A 273 -4.56 -0.32 16.62
CA ASP A 273 -5.90 -0.91 16.78
C ASP A 273 -6.91 -0.41 15.73
N CYS A 274 -6.59 0.66 14.98
CA CYS A 274 -7.49 1.27 13.99
C CYS A 274 -6.71 1.99 12.87
N LEU A 275 -6.29 1.24 11.84
CA LEU A 275 -5.48 1.77 10.73
C LEU A 275 -6.20 2.83 9.88
N LYS A 276 -7.54 2.82 9.86
CA LYS A 276 -8.38 3.81 9.15
C LYS A 276 -8.73 5.05 9.99
N GLY A 277 -8.37 5.07 11.27
CA GLY A 277 -8.72 6.15 12.20
C GLY A 277 -10.21 6.35 12.44
N SER A 278 -10.55 7.37 13.24
CA SER A 278 -11.92 7.65 13.70
C SER A 278 -12.62 8.77 12.93
N SER A 279 -11.95 9.90 12.74
CA SER A 279 -12.59 11.19 12.43
C SER A 279 -11.76 12.04 11.47
N TRP A 280 -12.42 12.95 10.75
CA TRP A 280 -11.77 14.01 9.98
C TRP A 280 -11.88 15.35 10.72
N VAL A 281 -10.80 16.12 10.72
CA VAL A 281 -10.75 17.48 11.27
C VAL A 281 -10.30 18.45 10.18
N THR A 282 -11.02 19.55 10.01
CA THR A 282 -10.65 20.62 9.07
C THR A 282 -9.51 21.46 9.64
N VAL A 283 -8.48 21.69 8.82
CA VAL A 283 -7.36 22.58 9.12
C VAL A 283 -7.42 23.80 8.22
N GLU A 284 -7.07 24.95 8.78
CA GLU A 284 -6.98 26.23 8.10
C GLU A 284 -6.13 26.17 6.81
N SER A 285 -6.63 26.77 5.73
CA SER A 285 -5.88 26.90 4.47
C SER A 285 -4.60 27.75 4.66
N PRO A 286 -3.50 27.49 3.93
CA PRO A 286 -2.22 28.18 4.13
C PRO A 286 -2.25 29.71 3.93
N ASN A 287 -3.14 30.18 3.05
CA ASN A 287 -3.35 31.59 2.78
C ASN A 287 -4.84 31.87 2.65
N THR A 288 -5.36 32.86 3.38
CA THR A 288 -6.80 33.16 3.43
C THR A 288 -7.29 33.62 2.05
N GLY A 289 -8.18 32.84 1.44
CA GLY A 289 -8.72 33.12 0.10
C GLY A 289 -7.94 32.47 -1.05
N VAL A 290 -6.89 31.68 -0.79
CA VAL A 290 -6.23 30.85 -1.81
C VAL A 290 -6.34 29.38 -1.43
N ALA A 291 -7.19 28.67 -2.16
CA ALA A 291 -7.39 27.23 -2.09
C ALA A 291 -6.06 26.44 -2.12
N ALA A 292 -5.93 25.43 -1.27
CA ALA A 292 -4.94 24.36 -1.48
C ALA A 292 -5.33 23.53 -2.72
N THR A 293 -4.32 22.96 -3.38
CA THR A 293 -4.49 22.10 -4.57
C THR A 293 -3.74 20.79 -4.46
N HIS A 294 -2.80 20.70 -3.53
CA HIS A 294 -2.01 19.51 -3.27
C HIS A 294 -1.49 19.53 -1.83
N VAL A 295 -1.45 18.36 -1.18
CA VAL A 295 -0.83 18.09 0.12
C VAL A 295 0.03 16.83 0.02
N ALA A 296 1.21 16.86 0.62
CA ALA A 296 2.15 15.75 0.70
C ALA A 296 2.62 15.54 2.14
N VAL A 297 2.61 14.29 2.60
CA VAL A 297 2.75 13.90 4.00
C VAL A 297 3.96 12.97 4.18
N GLY A 298 4.81 13.27 5.17
CA GLY A 298 5.93 12.44 5.61
C GLY A 298 5.69 11.79 6.97
N VAL A 299 6.77 11.52 7.72
CA VAL A 299 6.72 10.99 9.09
C VAL A 299 6.20 12.07 10.06
N ASN A 300 6.78 13.26 10.01
CA ASN A 300 6.44 14.40 10.89
C ASN A 300 6.31 15.73 10.12
N VAL A 301 6.21 15.67 8.80
CA VAL A 301 6.10 16.84 7.93
C VAL A 301 4.86 16.78 7.08
N VAL A 302 4.28 17.95 6.85
CA VAL A 302 3.22 18.14 5.86
C VAL A 302 3.57 19.36 5.05
N TRP A 303 3.47 19.23 3.74
CA TRP A 303 3.70 20.30 2.80
C TRP A 303 2.47 20.46 1.91
N ALA A 304 2.19 21.69 1.47
CA ALA A 304 1.07 21.98 0.59
C ALA A 304 1.47 22.90 -0.57
N VAL A 305 0.73 22.79 -1.68
CA VAL A 305 0.75 23.74 -2.80
C VAL A 305 -0.62 24.40 -2.91
N THR A 306 -0.64 25.73 -2.97
CA THR A 306 -1.85 26.53 -3.17
C THR A 306 -2.07 26.87 -4.65
N LYS A 307 -3.27 27.32 -4.98
CA LYS A 307 -3.71 27.63 -6.36
C LYS A 307 -2.89 28.74 -7.06
N ASP A 308 -2.18 29.56 -6.29
CA ASP A 308 -1.18 30.54 -6.73
C ASP A 308 0.25 29.97 -6.87
N HIS A 309 0.37 28.64 -6.88
CA HIS A 309 1.60 27.84 -7.04
C HIS A 309 2.63 28.00 -5.90
N LYS A 310 2.29 28.72 -4.83
CA LYS A 310 3.15 28.85 -3.65
C LYS A 310 3.21 27.56 -2.86
N VAL A 311 4.38 27.32 -2.28
CA VAL A 311 4.66 26.14 -1.45
C VAL A 311 4.63 26.50 0.02
N TRP A 312 4.03 25.64 0.83
CA TRP A 312 3.84 25.84 2.26
C TRP A 312 4.32 24.63 3.05
N PHE A 313 4.91 24.88 4.22
CA PHE A 313 5.31 23.86 5.20
C PHE A 313 4.46 24.01 6.47
N ARG A 314 3.82 22.93 6.92
CA ARG A 314 3.06 22.90 8.18
C ARG A 314 4.02 22.65 9.34
N ARG A 315 4.10 23.61 10.26
CA ARG A 315 4.86 23.50 11.50
C ARG A 315 4.15 22.57 12.49
N GLY A 316 4.91 21.84 13.30
CA GLY A 316 4.43 21.23 14.55
C GLY A 316 3.57 19.98 14.40
N VAL A 317 3.52 19.40 13.21
CA VAL A 317 2.88 18.10 12.95
C VAL A 317 3.69 16.99 13.62
N ASN A 318 3.01 16.07 14.28
CA ASN A 318 3.55 14.84 14.88
C ASN A 318 2.36 13.92 15.28
N PRO A 319 2.59 12.64 15.66
CA PRO A 319 1.52 11.71 16.05
C PRO A 319 0.52 12.22 17.11
N HIS A 320 0.96 13.07 18.05
CA HIS A 320 0.10 13.62 19.11
C HIS A 320 -0.57 14.95 18.72
N ASN A 321 -0.21 15.53 17.57
CA ASN A 321 -0.78 16.75 17.02
C ASN A 321 -0.77 16.70 15.49
N PRO A 322 -1.60 15.85 14.86
CA PRO A 322 -1.57 15.63 13.41
C PRO A 322 -2.00 16.89 12.62
N CYS A 323 -2.75 17.81 13.25
CA CYS A 323 -3.16 19.09 12.68
C CYS A 323 -2.04 20.14 12.60
N GLY A 324 -0.90 19.92 13.27
CA GLY A 324 0.19 20.90 13.35
C GLY A 324 -0.18 22.18 14.12
N SER A 325 0.55 23.26 13.87
CA SER A 325 0.43 24.52 14.64
C SER A 325 0.42 25.80 13.78
N GLY A 326 0.49 25.69 12.45
CA GLY A 326 0.53 26.84 11.55
C GLY A 326 1.30 26.57 10.25
N TRP A 327 1.09 27.41 9.25
CA TRP A 327 1.77 27.34 7.96
C TRP A 327 2.95 28.32 7.86
N ILE A 328 3.99 27.91 7.14
CA ILE A 328 5.16 28.73 6.79
C ILE A 328 5.28 28.75 5.27
N GLY A 329 5.22 29.94 4.68
CA GLY A 329 5.40 30.12 3.24
C GLY A 329 6.86 29.92 2.83
N MET A 330 7.08 29.09 1.81
CA MET A 330 8.40 28.66 1.37
C MET A 330 8.73 29.28 -0.01
N VAL A 331 9.98 29.70 -0.19
CA VAL A 331 10.46 30.26 -1.46
C VAL A 331 10.46 29.17 -2.55
N GLY A 332 9.88 29.48 -3.71
CA GLY A 332 9.73 28.59 -4.85
C GLY A 332 8.26 28.50 -5.31
N GLU A 333 8.06 28.09 -6.56
CA GLU A 333 6.73 27.85 -7.13
C GLU A 333 6.68 26.45 -7.75
N MET A 334 5.72 25.64 -7.33
CA MET A 334 5.62 24.24 -7.70
C MET A 334 4.23 23.94 -8.27
N ALA A 335 4.19 23.07 -9.28
CA ALA A 335 2.96 22.46 -9.76
C ALA A 335 2.47 21.34 -8.84
N MET A 336 3.41 20.61 -8.22
CA MET A 336 3.15 19.55 -7.25
C MET A 336 4.38 19.30 -6.39
N ILE A 337 4.20 18.53 -5.33
CA ILE A 337 5.22 18.15 -4.35
C ILE A 337 4.97 16.73 -3.87
N ASN A 338 6.01 16.03 -3.44
CA ASN A 338 5.87 14.75 -2.74
C ASN A 338 6.91 14.67 -1.61
N VAL A 339 6.61 13.90 -0.56
CA VAL A 339 7.53 13.66 0.56
C VAL A 339 7.96 12.20 0.49
N GLY A 340 9.24 11.98 0.24
CA GLY A 340 9.85 10.66 0.32
C GLY A 340 10.25 10.29 1.75
N LEU A 341 10.82 9.10 1.89
CA LEU A 341 11.42 8.64 3.14
C LEU A 341 12.52 9.58 3.66
N ASN A 342 12.72 9.55 4.98
CA ASN A 342 13.51 10.55 5.73
C ASN A 342 13.01 12.00 5.59
N ASP A 343 11.70 12.17 5.39
CA ASP A 343 11.02 13.45 5.13
C ASP A 343 11.57 14.24 3.92
N GLN A 344 12.32 13.59 3.03
CA GLN A 344 12.96 14.26 1.89
C GLN A 344 11.92 14.72 0.88
N VAL A 345 11.74 16.03 0.79
CA VAL A 345 10.75 16.67 -0.08
C VAL A 345 11.27 16.78 -1.52
N TRP A 346 10.38 16.49 -2.46
CA TRP A 346 10.55 16.64 -3.90
C TRP A 346 9.43 17.54 -4.45
N GLY A 347 9.66 18.14 -5.61
CA GLY A 347 8.67 18.98 -6.27
C GLY A 347 8.90 19.06 -7.76
N ILE A 348 7.86 19.50 -8.47
CA ILE A 348 7.92 19.81 -9.91
C ILE A 348 7.69 21.30 -10.04
N GLY A 349 8.65 22.02 -10.63
CA GLY A 349 8.57 23.46 -10.82
C GLY A 349 7.33 23.85 -11.62
N PHE A 350 6.69 24.96 -11.28
CA PHE A 350 5.48 25.39 -11.98
C PHE A 350 5.75 25.83 -13.42
N GLU A 351 6.77 26.65 -13.63
CA GLU A 351 7.11 27.22 -14.95
C GLU A 351 7.91 26.24 -15.80
N ASP A 352 9.04 25.74 -15.28
CA ASP A 352 10.04 24.95 -16.02
C ASP A 352 9.74 23.44 -16.06
N ARG A 353 8.77 22.98 -15.26
CA ARG A 353 8.44 21.55 -15.03
C ARG A 353 9.62 20.71 -14.54
N ALA A 354 10.73 21.32 -14.13
CA ALA A 354 11.91 20.58 -13.72
C ALA A 354 11.67 19.88 -12.38
N VAL A 355 12.34 18.74 -12.17
CA VAL A 355 12.28 18.04 -10.89
C VAL A 355 13.24 18.69 -9.91
N TYR A 356 12.73 19.05 -8.74
CA TYR A 356 13.44 19.65 -7.64
C TYR A 356 13.46 18.72 -6.42
N PHE A 357 14.53 18.77 -5.64
CA PHE A 357 14.55 18.26 -4.27
C PHE A 357 14.87 19.39 -3.28
N ARG A 358 14.36 19.26 -2.05
CA ARG A 358 14.62 20.22 -0.98
C ARG A 358 15.94 19.87 -0.30
N GLN A 359 17.01 20.61 -0.62
CA GLN A 359 18.33 20.38 -0.03
C GLN A 359 18.35 20.75 1.46
N GLY A 360 18.93 19.87 2.28
CA GLY A 360 19.24 20.15 3.68
C GLY A 360 18.09 19.87 4.64
N VAL A 361 17.08 19.11 4.19
CA VAL A 361 16.14 18.45 5.09
C VAL A 361 16.91 17.48 5.99
N THR A 362 16.68 17.55 7.30
CA THR A 362 17.23 16.63 8.31
C THR A 362 16.23 16.51 9.46
N ALA A 363 16.39 15.52 10.34
CA ALA A 363 15.56 15.40 11.55
C ALA A 363 15.59 16.66 12.47
N SER A 364 16.64 17.49 12.38
CA SER A 364 16.75 18.78 13.08
C SER A 364 16.29 20.00 12.27
N GLU A 365 16.06 19.85 10.97
CA GLU A 365 15.72 20.92 10.03
C GLU A 365 14.76 20.37 8.97
N LEU A 366 13.52 20.13 9.39
CA LEU A 366 12.48 19.51 8.57
C LEU A 366 12.02 20.39 7.38
N SER A 367 12.24 21.71 7.46
CA SER A 367 11.87 22.63 6.39
C SER A 367 12.88 22.65 5.23
N GLY A 368 14.10 22.19 5.48
CA GLY A 368 15.22 22.27 4.55
C GLY A 368 15.56 23.71 4.11
N LYS A 369 16.65 23.86 3.36
CA LYS A 369 17.27 25.17 3.12
C LYS A 369 16.88 25.78 1.77
N ALA A 370 16.98 25.01 0.69
CA ALA A 370 16.76 25.50 -0.67
C ALA A 370 16.25 24.40 -1.59
N TRP A 371 15.59 24.79 -2.68
CA TRP A 371 15.31 23.87 -3.77
C TRP A 371 16.57 23.70 -4.63
N LYS A 372 16.82 22.47 -5.07
CA LYS A 372 17.85 22.15 -6.06
C LYS A 372 17.24 21.37 -7.20
N VAL A 373 17.45 21.85 -8.41
CA VAL A 373 17.13 21.10 -9.63
C VAL A 373 17.97 19.81 -9.66
N VAL A 374 17.32 18.71 -10.02
CA VAL A 374 17.91 17.37 -10.07
C VAL A 374 18.68 17.19 -11.39
N SER A 375 19.73 16.35 -11.45
CA SER A 375 20.60 16.29 -12.65
C SER A 375 21.28 14.94 -13.08
N VAL A 376 20.74 14.20 -14.10
CA VAL A 376 21.18 12.95 -14.82
C VAL A 376 20.85 12.93 -16.37
N PRO A 377 21.65 12.36 -17.31
CA PRO A 377 21.37 12.42 -18.79
C PRO A 377 20.42 11.34 -19.38
N ARG A 378 20.13 11.43 -20.69
CA ARG A 378 19.43 10.41 -21.53
C ARG A 378 20.35 9.81 -22.60
N ASP A 379 20.05 8.60 -23.08
CA ASP A 379 20.91 7.82 -24.00
C ASP A 379 21.11 8.38 -25.42
N SER A 380 20.35 9.40 -25.84
CA SER A 380 20.35 9.88 -27.23
C SER A 380 21.61 10.64 -27.67
N GLU A 381 22.48 11.08 -26.76
CA GLU A 381 23.63 11.95 -27.11
C GLU A 381 24.96 11.21 -27.36
N ARG A 382 25.07 9.91 -27.05
CA ARG A 382 26.35 9.19 -27.17
C ARG A 382 26.78 8.84 -28.60
N SER A 383 25.95 9.07 -29.61
CA SER A 383 26.28 8.77 -31.01
C SER A 383 27.25 9.76 -31.67
N HIS A 384 27.39 10.98 -31.15
CA HIS A 384 28.23 12.02 -31.77
C HIS A 384 28.95 12.94 -30.76
N SER A 385 30.08 12.49 -30.19
CA SER A 385 31.28 13.34 -30.06
C SER A 385 32.49 12.58 -29.50
N SER A 386 33.58 12.61 -30.26
CA SER A 386 34.91 12.24 -29.80
C SER A 386 35.73 13.51 -29.50
N ALA A 387 36.05 13.79 -28.23
CA ALA A 387 37.33 14.40 -27.81
C ALA A 387 37.38 14.76 -26.31
N SER A 388 38.47 14.32 -25.70
CA SER A 388 39.07 14.67 -24.40
C SER A 388 38.87 16.10 -23.85
N ALA A 389 38.51 16.23 -22.56
CA ALA A 389 39.01 17.31 -21.69
C ALA A 389 38.90 17.02 -20.16
N SER A 390 40.05 17.12 -19.47
CA SER A 390 40.27 17.50 -18.06
C SER A 390 39.34 17.01 -16.91
N SER A 391 40.00 16.39 -15.92
CA SER A 391 39.49 16.10 -14.58
C SER A 391 39.14 17.34 -13.74
N LEU A 392 37.84 17.65 -13.58
CA LEU A 392 37.28 18.34 -12.41
C LEU A 392 35.74 18.22 -12.25
N GLN A 393 35.06 17.50 -13.14
CA GLN A 393 33.62 17.25 -13.06
C GLN A 393 33.29 16.02 -12.19
N ARG A 394 32.86 16.25 -10.95
CA ARG A 394 32.05 15.32 -10.17
C ARG A 394 30.89 16.09 -9.55
N LEU A 395 29.70 15.48 -9.59
CA LEU A 395 28.34 16.08 -9.45
C LEU A 395 27.85 16.91 -10.67
N VAL A 396 26.53 16.81 -10.91
CA VAL A 396 25.67 17.53 -11.88
C VAL A 396 25.67 17.01 -13.35
N SER A 397 24.51 16.53 -13.87
CA SER A 397 24.07 16.68 -15.31
C SER A 397 22.65 16.12 -15.71
N PHE A 398 21.48 16.78 -15.51
CA PHE A 398 20.19 16.58 -16.30
C PHE A 398 20.01 17.85 -17.10
N ILE A 399 19.52 17.70 -18.32
CA ILE A 399 18.12 17.90 -18.70
C ILE A 399 18.06 17.53 -20.20
N HIS A 400 17.01 16.82 -20.61
CA HIS A 400 16.26 17.04 -21.87
C HIS A 400 15.30 15.86 -22.09
N MET A 401 14.10 15.99 -21.52
CA MET A 401 12.93 15.16 -21.82
C MET A 401 11.68 16.01 -22.10
N MET A 402 11.68 17.29 -21.70
CA MET A 402 10.45 18.05 -21.45
C MET A 402 10.01 18.98 -22.58
N ASP A 403 10.85 19.24 -23.59
CA ASP A 403 10.51 20.19 -24.67
C ASP A 403 9.40 19.67 -25.61
N ASP A 404 9.33 18.37 -25.88
CA ASP A 404 8.26 17.74 -26.68
C ASP A 404 6.98 17.44 -25.87
N MET A 405 6.96 17.70 -24.56
CA MET A 405 5.81 17.41 -23.68
C MET A 405 4.75 18.53 -23.65
N CYS A 406 4.95 19.61 -24.41
CA CYS A 406 4.16 20.84 -24.29
C CYS A 406 3.11 21.03 -25.41
N CYS A 407 2.11 20.15 -25.47
CA CYS A 407 0.89 20.39 -26.24
C CYS A 407 -0.36 19.73 -25.63
N THR A 408 -1.49 20.46 -25.70
CA THR A 408 -2.88 20.03 -25.45
C THR A 408 -3.27 19.50 -24.05
N LEU A 409 -3.80 20.42 -23.23
CA LEU A 409 -5.06 20.29 -22.46
C LEU A 409 -5.49 18.88 -21.99
N THR A 410 -4.97 18.42 -20.86
CA THR A 410 -5.75 18.01 -19.65
C THR A 410 -4.76 17.59 -18.54
N GLN A 411 -5.21 17.57 -17.28
CA GLN A 411 -4.35 17.26 -16.13
C GLN A 411 -3.86 15.80 -16.16
N SER A 412 -2.67 15.57 -16.75
CA SER A 412 -1.93 14.31 -16.66
C SER A 412 -0.60 14.62 -16.00
N ALA A 413 -0.46 14.19 -14.74
CA ALA A 413 0.61 14.62 -13.86
C ALA A 413 1.83 13.71 -13.98
N LEU A 414 3.02 14.29 -14.22
CA LEU A 414 4.26 13.61 -13.87
C LEU A 414 4.27 13.48 -12.34
N LEU A 415 4.19 12.26 -11.80
CA LEU A 415 4.15 12.02 -10.34
C LEU A 415 5.41 11.28 -9.92
N LEU A 416 6.27 11.95 -9.14
CA LEU A 416 7.47 11.35 -8.55
C LEU A 416 7.11 10.72 -7.20
N VAL A 417 7.47 9.45 -6.99
CA VAL A 417 7.36 8.76 -5.69
C VAL A 417 8.71 8.19 -5.30
N VAL A 418 9.09 8.33 -4.03
CA VAL A 418 10.46 8.11 -3.57
C VAL A 418 10.51 7.05 -2.47
N THR A 419 11.04 5.86 -2.79
CA THR A 419 11.36 4.85 -1.77
C THR A 419 12.85 4.90 -1.40
N SER A 420 13.19 4.74 -0.11
CA SER A 420 14.58 4.58 0.38
C SER A 420 14.65 3.86 1.72
N GLU A 421 15.42 2.78 1.81
CA GLU A 421 15.68 2.08 3.08
C GLU A 421 16.44 2.96 4.09
N SER A 422 16.16 2.73 5.38
CA SER A 422 16.96 3.21 6.50
C SER A 422 17.80 2.09 7.10
N HIS A 423 19.07 2.38 7.38
CA HIS A 423 19.91 1.57 8.27
C HIS A 423 20.90 2.48 9.01
N THR A 424 20.52 2.85 10.23
CA THR A 424 21.41 3.11 11.38
C THR A 424 20.67 2.72 12.65
#